data_AF-A0A9E1VCN5-F1
#
_entry.id   AF-A0A9E1VCN5-F1
#
_cell.length_a   1.000
_cell.length_b   1.000
_cell.length_c   1.000
_cell.angle_alpha   90.00
_cell.angle_beta   90.00
_cell.angle_gamma   90.00
#
_symmetry.space_group_name_H-M   'P 1'
#
loop_
_entity.id
_entity.type
_entity.pdbx_description
1 polymer ?
#
loop_
_entity_poly.entity_id
_entity_poly.type
_entity_poly.pdbx_seq_one_letter_code
_entity_poly.pdbx_strand_id
1 'polypeptide(L)'
;MSKVDPMFIEGGPLSEVLAEWEPRQQQVDMACAVADALENKSQLLVEAGTGVGKSFGYLVPAIRRIIEHGETVVIATNTITLQEQIINNDVPILQKAFGGGFDPVLVKGRGNYVSLRRMQRAIAQGSSLVQDPKAMADLQAIKTWSETTTDGSRSSLPMLPRGDVWELVKSDGSRCLGKKCPTYSDCFYQTARRAMERGNLLVCNHALFFSDLALRIRGAGFLPRYDHVIFDEAHAIEDVAADHFGASISENQVEYFLRTLVPTGSKKSSKGFFTSIKQKGHWSELMTQAVTAVEHCREEVRTFFDTLVQWKLDEAPPNGRMNKPNAIENTLSAPLFALSKLLQLLKETLDSDADAVEASGFAQRAADMASSCNALIAQEVPGCVYAVEGVPHYGRGATAARPVLKCMAVDVSTLLKEHLLDGQASTILTSATLATAGADFSLIKSRLGFDEPVELQLGSPFDYPRQMRAWVDSTMP
;
A
#
# COMPACT_ATOMS: atom_id res chain seq x y z
N MET A 1 22.34 -4.80 -30.52
CA MET A 1 21.06 -4.16 -30.82
C MET A 1 20.06 -5.26 -31.06
N SER A 2 19.15 -5.47 -30.11
CA SER A 2 17.97 -6.30 -30.35
C SER A 2 17.26 -5.85 -31.61
N LYS A 3 16.73 -6.82 -32.35
CA LYS A 3 15.95 -6.57 -33.55
C LYS A 3 14.64 -5.90 -33.13
N VAL A 4 14.22 -4.84 -33.83
CA VAL A 4 12.94 -4.16 -33.56
C VAL A 4 11.83 -5.18 -33.51
N ASP A 5 11.09 -5.19 -32.41
CA ASP A 5 9.98 -6.10 -32.19
C ASP A 5 8.91 -5.88 -33.28
N PRO A 6 8.44 -6.96 -33.95
CA PRO A 6 7.36 -6.87 -34.92
C PRO A 6 6.10 -6.15 -34.42
N MET A 7 5.88 -6.10 -33.10
CA MET A 7 4.81 -5.34 -32.46
C MET A 7 4.83 -3.85 -32.82
N PHE A 8 6.00 -3.23 -32.97
CA PHE A 8 6.15 -1.78 -33.16
C PHE A 8 6.43 -1.38 -34.62
N ILE A 9 6.23 -2.28 -35.58
CA ILE A 9 6.37 -1.96 -37.00
C ILE A 9 5.02 -1.45 -37.53
N GLU A 10 5.04 -0.51 -38.49
CA GLU A 10 3.83 -0.06 -39.19
C GLU A 10 3.11 -1.25 -39.85
N GLY A 11 1.81 -1.41 -39.55
CA GLY A 11 1.04 -2.57 -40.00
C GLY A 11 1.32 -3.86 -39.22
N GLY A 12 2.07 -3.79 -38.12
CA GLY A 12 2.27 -4.89 -37.18
C GLY A 12 1.07 -5.10 -36.24
N PRO A 13 1.14 -6.08 -35.32
CA PRO A 13 0.02 -6.45 -34.45
C PRO A 13 -0.57 -5.31 -33.62
N LEU A 14 0.24 -4.34 -33.17
CA LEU A 14 -0.30 -3.17 -32.47
C LEU A 14 -1.11 -2.25 -33.40
N SER A 15 -0.65 -2.03 -34.63
CA SER A 15 -1.40 -1.23 -35.63
C SER A 15 -2.73 -1.88 -36.00
N GLU A 16 -2.80 -3.22 -36.02
CA GLU A 16 -4.04 -3.93 -36.34
C GLU A 16 -5.09 -3.82 -35.23
N VAL A 17 -4.67 -3.81 -33.97
CA VAL A 17 -5.58 -3.72 -32.82
C VAL A 17 -5.95 -2.27 -32.47
N LEU A 18 -5.05 -1.32 -32.73
CA LEU A 18 -5.24 0.10 -32.42
C LEU A 18 -5.28 0.96 -33.69
N ALA A 19 -6.48 1.39 -34.07
CA ALA A 19 -6.73 2.13 -35.30
C ALA A 19 -5.97 3.47 -35.42
N GLU A 20 -5.62 4.12 -34.30
CA GLU A 20 -4.89 5.41 -34.26
C GLU A 20 -3.45 5.25 -33.72
N TRP A 21 -2.93 4.03 -33.65
CA TRP A 21 -1.54 3.81 -33.25
C TRP A 21 -0.61 4.09 -34.43
N GLU A 22 0.46 4.85 -34.14
CA GLU A 22 1.55 5.12 -35.08
C GLU A 22 2.88 4.66 -34.45
N PRO A 23 3.84 4.19 -35.25
CA PRO A 23 5.17 3.88 -34.74
C PRO A 23 5.87 5.15 -34.28
N ARG A 24 6.41 5.12 -33.06
CA ARG A 24 7.21 6.21 -32.49
C ARG A 24 8.60 5.70 -32.20
N GLN A 25 9.64 6.34 -32.76
CA GLN A 25 11.02 5.88 -32.58
C GLN A 25 11.39 5.80 -31.09
N GLN A 26 10.95 6.76 -30.27
CA GLN A 26 11.20 6.75 -28.83
C GLN A 26 10.57 5.53 -28.13
N GLN A 27 9.39 5.08 -28.59
CA GLN A 27 8.75 3.88 -28.06
C GLN A 27 9.55 2.62 -28.41
N VAL A 28 10.03 2.55 -29.65
CA VAL A 28 10.86 1.44 -30.15
C VAL A 28 12.19 1.39 -29.38
N ASP A 29 12.85 2.53 -29.21
CA ASP A 29 14.12 2.63 -28.48
C ASP A 29 13.95 2.19 -27.02
N MET A 30 12.86 2.62 -26.37
CA MET A 30 12.50 2.15 -25.03
C MET A 30 12.31 0.63 -25.01
N ALA A 31 11.53 0.09 -25.94
CA ALA A 31 11.24 -1.34 -25.96
C ALA A 31 12.48 -2.20 -26.19
N CYS A 32 13.38 -1.78 -27.08
CA CYS A 32 14.66 -2.45 -27.30
C CYS A 32 15.54 -2.41 -26.04
N ALA A 33 15.65 -1.26 -25.38
CA ALA A 33 16.45 -1.13 -24.15
C ALA A 33 15.86 -1.98 -23.01
N VAL A 34 14.53 -2.00 -22.85
CA VAL A 34 13.87 -2.85 -21.86
C VAL A 34 14.08 -4.32 -22.20
N ALA A 35 13.94 -4.73 -23.47
CA ALA A 35 14.20 -6.11 -23.88
C ALA A 35 15.63 -6.56 -23.55
N ASP A 36 16.63 -5.74 -23.90
CA ASP A 36 18.04 -6.02 -23.61
C ASP A 36 18.29 -6.11 -22.09
N ALA A 37 17.66 -5.25 -21.29
CA ALA A 37 17.80 -5.25 -19.83
C ALA A 37 17.16 -6.49 -19.18
N LEU A 38 15.98 -6.90 -19.66
CA LEU A 38 15.31 -8.12 -19.21
C LEU A 38 16.14 -9.36 -19.56
N GLU A 39 16.64 -9.45 -20.80
CA GLU A 39 17.45 -10.58 -21.28
C GLU A 39 18.75 -10.74 -20.48
N ASN A 40 19.47 -9.64 -20.25
CA ASN A 40 20.75 -9.65 -19.55
C ASN A 40 20.61 -9.61 -18.02
N LYS A 41 19.38 -9.59 -17.50
CA LYS A 41 19.06 -9.40 -16.08
C LYS A 41 19.74 -8.18 -15.46
N SER A 42 19.80 -7.07 -16.20
CA SER A 42 20.51 -5.86 -15.80
C SER A 42 19.57 -4.79 -15.25
N GLN A 43 20.17 -3.64 -14.87
CA GLN A 43 19.48 -2.47 -14.36
C GLN A 43 19.32 -1.43 -15.48
N LEU A 44 18.15 -0.80 -15.59
CA LEU A 44 17.86 0.21 -16.62
C LEU A 44 17.08 1.38 -16.04
N LEU A 45 17.54 2.61 -16.33
CA LEU A 45 16.85 3.86 -16.03
C LEU A 45 16.38 4.49 -17.34
N VAL A 46 15.06 4.67 -17.49
CA VAL A 46 14.45 5.28 -18.67
C VAL A 46 13.72 6.56 -18.27
N GLU A 47 14.22 7.72 -18.71
CA GLU A 47 13.41 8.93 -18.73
C GLU A 47 12.65 9.00 -20.05
N ALA A 48 11.32 8.96 -20.00
CA ALA A 48 10.46 9.03 -21.17
C ALA A 48 9.29 9.98 -20.95
N GLY A 49 9.24 11.03 -21.78
CA GLY A 49 8.20 12.06 -21.73
C GLY A 49 6.77 11.53 -21.90
N THR A 50 5.79 12.39 -21.67
CA THR A 50 4.37 12.09 -21.97
C THR A 50 4.18 11.83 -23.46
N GLY A 51 3.32 10.88 -23.82
CA GLY A 51 3.03 10.56 -25.23
C GLY A 51 4.01 9.61 -25.92
N VAL A 52 5.14 9.25 -25.27
CA VAL A 52 6.07 8.21 -25.80
C VAL A 52 5.38 6.84 -25.93
N GLY A 53 4.33 6.59 -25.15
CA GLY A 53 3.70 5.26 -25.08
C GLY A 53 4.49 4.31 -24.18
N LYS A 54 4.96 4.82 -23.03
CA LYS A 54 5.75 4.13 -22.01
C LYS A 54 5.20 2.74 -21.68
N SER A 55 3.89 2.64 -21.42
CA SER A 55 3.23 1.37 -21.06
C SER A 55 3.56 0.25 -22.04
N PHE A 56 3.33 0.45 -23.34
CA PHE A 56 3.66 -0.60 -24.31
C PHE A 56 5.16 -0.78 -24.49
N GLY A 57 5.95 0.29 -24.36
CA GLY A 57 7.41 0.23 -24.39
C GLY A 57 7.99 -0.76 -23.37
N TYR A 58 7.43 -0.85 -22.17
CA TYR A 58 7.87 -1.85 -21.18
C TYR A 58 7.02 -3.14 -21.14
N LEU A 59 5.72 -3.09 -21.46
CA LEU A 59 4.84 -4.27 -21.39
C LEU A 59 5.11 -5.28 -22.51
N VAL A 60 5.38 -4.81 -23.73
CA VAL A 60 5.63 -5.70 -24.88
C VAL A 60 6.85 -6.60 -24.63
N PRO A 61 8.05 -6.06 -24.31
CA PRO A 61 9.20 -6.92 -24.03
C PRO A 61 9.01 -7.77 -22.75
N ALA A 62 8.30 -7.27 -21.73
CA ALA A 62 7.94 -8.06 -20.55
C ALA A 62 7.08 -9.28 -20.91
N ILE A 63 6.03 -9.09 -21.71
CA ILE A 63 5.14 -10.17 -22.15
C ILE A 63 5.89 -11.18 -23.03
N ARG A 64 6.83 -10.74 -23.85
CA ARG A 64 7.69 -11.67 -24.59
C ARG A 64 8.49 -12.58 -23.67
N ARG A 65 9.12 -12.04 -22.63
CA ARG A 65 9.85 -12.86 -21.65
C ARG A 65 8.94 -13.90 -21.01
N ILE A 66 7.71 -13.52 -20.67
CA ILE A 66 6.70 -14.44 -20.14
C ILE A 66 6.39 -15.56 -21.13
N ILE A 67 6.06 -15.22 -22.38
CA ILE A 67 5.63 -16.20 -23.39
C ILE A 67 6.78 -17.12 -23.83
N GLU A 68 7.97 -16.54 -24.05
CA GLU A 68 9.11 -17.24 -24.64
C GLU A 68 9.94 -18.02 -23.60
N HIS A 69 9.94 -17.58 -22.33
CA HIS A 69 10.77 -18.16 -21.28
C HIS A 69 10.01 -18.63 -20.03
N GLY A 70 8.71 -18.34 -19.92
CA GLY A 70 7.92 -18.70 -18.73
C GLY A 70 8.31 -17.93 -17.47
N GLU A 71 8.97 -16.77 -17.62
CA GLU A 71 9.40 -15.93 -16.52
C GLU A 71 8.22 -15.15 -15.92
N THR A 72 8.40 -14.64 -14.70
CA THR A 72 7.39 -13.80 -14.02
C THR A 72 7.86 -12.35 -13.92
N VAL A 73 7.02 -11.42 -14.38
CA VAL A 73 7.30 -9.99 -14.39
C VAL A 73 6.35 -9.25 -13.44
N VAL A 74 6.92 -8.38 -12.60
CA VAL A 74 6.16 -7.46 -11.75
C VAL A 74 6.20 -6.06 -12.34
N ILE A 75 5.05 -5.44 -12.53
CA ILE A 75 4.90 -4.01 -12.81
C ILE A 75 4.44 -3.32 -11.53
N ALA A 76 5.25 -2.41 -11.00
CA ALA A 76 4.91 -1.62 -9.83
C ALA A 76 4.65 -0.18 -10.27
N THR A 77 3.46 0.35 -10.01
CA THR A 77 3.08 1.73 -10.36
C THR A 77 2.90 2.60 -9.11
N ASN A 78 2.80 3.91 -9.25
CA ASN A 78 2.59 4.76 -8.08
C ASN A 78 1.18 4.58 -7.44
N THR A 79 0.12 4.43 -8.24
CA THR A 79 -1.28 4.43 -7.73
C THR A 79 -2.12 3.26 -8.24
N ILE A 80 -3.17 2.89 -7.50
CA ILE A 80 -4.12 1.84 -7.90
C ILE A 80 -4.81 2.20 -9.24
N THR A 81 -5.10 3.48 -9.47
CA THR A 81 -5.71 3.94 -10.72
C THR A 81 -4.82 3.64 -11.93
N LEU A 82 -3.50 3.84 -11.80
CA LEU A 82 -2.55 3.49 -12.87
C LEU A 82 -2.49 1.97 -13.10
N GLN A 83 -2.57 1.16 -12.04
CA GLN A 83 -2.65 -0.30 -12.19
C GLN A 83 -3.90 -0.73 -12.95
N GLU A 84 -5.05 -0.13 -12.63
CA GLU A 84 -6.32 -0.41 -13.28
C GLU A 84 -6.31 0.04 -14.74
N GLN A 85 -5.64 1.16 -15.06
CA GLN A 85 -5.42 1.56 -16.44
C GLN A 85 -4.64 0.50 -17.23
N ILE A 86 -3.53 0.00 -16.68
CA ILE A 86 -2.75 -1.07 -17.32
C ILE A 86 -3.62 -2.33 -17.52
N ILE A 87 -4.32 -2.77 -16.48
CA ILE A 87 -5.07 -4.04 -16.51
C ILE A 87 -6.34 -3.96 -17.36
N ASN A 88 -7.05 -2.83 -17.37
CA ASN A 88 -8.35 -2.72 -18.04
C ASN A 88 -8.25 -2.16 -19.45
N ASN A 89 -7.17 -1.45 -19.81
CA ASN A 89 -6.99 -0.86 -21.12
C ASN A 89 -5.81 -1.47 -21.88
N ASP A 90 -4.60 -1.36 -21.32
CA ASP A 90 -3.36 -1.73 -22.03
C ASP A 90 -3.25 -3.24 -22.22
N VAL A 91 -3.49 -4.02 -21.16
CA VAL A 91 -3.39 -5.49 -21.17
C VAL A 91 -4.39 -6.15 -22.14
N PRO A 92 -5.68 -5.76 -22.23
CA PRO A 92 -6.60 -6.34 -23.20
C PRO A 92 -6.19 -6.10 -24.66
N ILE A 93 -5.57 -4.95 -24.95
CA ILE A 93 -5.00 -4.67 -26.28
C ILE A 93 -3.86 -5.65 -26.55
N LEU A 94 -2.94 -5.80 -25.59
CA LEU A 94 -1.78 -6.68 -25.73
C LEU A 94 -2.17 -8.17 -25.77
N GLN A 95 -3.19 -8.60 -25.03
CA GLN A 95 -3.77 -9.94 -25.13
C GLN A 95 -4.23 -10.24 -26.56
N LYS A 96 -4.91 -9.29 -27.23
CA LYS A 96 -5.31 -9.44 -28.63
C LYS A 96 -4.11 -9.44 -29.57
N ALA A 97 -3.16 -8.52 -29.38
CA ALA A 97 -2.00 -8.37 -30.25
C ALA A 97 -1.04 -9.58 -30.19
N PHE A 98 -0.84 -10.18 -29.01
CA PHE A 98 -0.03 -11.39 -28.82
C PHE A 98 -0.81 -12.69 -29.11
N GLY A 99 -2.15 -12.64 -29.15
CA GLY A 99 -2.99 -13.84 -29.23
C GLY A 99 -3.06 -14.65 -27.93
N GLY A 100 -2.75 -14.01 -26.78
CA GLY A 100 -2.71 -14.65 -25.47
C GLY A 100 -1.31 -15.13 -25.05
N GLY A 101 -1.26 -16.15 -24.19
CA GLY A 101 -0.01 -16.78 -23.73
C GLY A 101 0.58 -16.21 -22.44
N PHE A 102 -0.09 -15.25 -21.80
CA PHE A 102 0.29 -14.70 -20.49
C PHE A 102 -0.94 -14.48 -19.62
N ASP A 103 -0.74 -14.49 -18.30
CA ASP A 103 -1.76 -14.43 -17.25
C ASP A 103 -1.58 -13.17 -16.39
N PRO A 104 -2.22 -12.05 -16.78
CA PRO A 104 -2.14 -10.79 -16.05
C PRO A 104 -2.97 -10.82 -14.76
N VAL A 105 -2.40 -10.32 -13.66
CA VAL A 105 -3.07 -10.25 -12.36
C VAL A 105 -2.89 -8.87 -11.73
N LEU A 106 -4.01 -8.23 -11.41
CA LEU A 106 -4.03 -7.03 -10.59
C LEU A 106 -3.87 -7.38 -9.11
N VAL A 107 -2.76 -6.98 -8.51
CA VAL A 107 -2.41 -7.29 -7.12
C VAL A 107 -2.69 -6.10 -6.22
N LYS A 108 -3.74 -6.23 -5.40
CA LYS A 108 -4.15 -5.22 -4.42
C LYS A 108 -3.84 -5.67 -3.00
N GLY A 109 -3.56 -4.71 -2.11
CA GLY A 109 -3.42 -5.00 -0.68
C GLY A 109 -4.70 -5.61 -0.09
N ARG A 110 -4.57 -6.51 0.89
CA ARG A 110 -5.69 -7.27 1.50
C ARG A 110 -6.87 -6.39 1.93
N GLY A 111 -6.59 -5.20 2.48
CA GLY A 111 -7.61 -4.26 2.94
C GLY A 111 -8.51 -3.67 1.84
N ASN A 112 -8.21 -3.96 0.56
CA ASN A 112 -9.05 -3.59 -0.58
C ASN A 112 -10.12 -4.62 -0.91
N TYR A 113 -10.16 -5.77 -0.25
CA TYR A 113 -11.18 -6.80 -0.50
C TYR A 113 -12.23 -6.83 0.60
N VAL A 114 -13.49 -7.05 0.25
CA VAL A 114 -14.53 -7.36 1.24
C VAL A 114 -14.35 -8.78 1.80
N SER A 115 -14.57 -8.96 3.09
CA SER A 115 -14.61 -10.25 3.75
C SER A 115 -16.06 -10.65 4.03
N LEU A 116 -16.58 -11.62 3.28
CA LEU A 116 -17.96 -12.11 3.39
C LEU A 116 -18.35 -12.46 4.83
N ARG A 117 -17.48 -13.17 5.58
CA ARG A 117 -17.70 -13.48 7.00
C ARG A 117 -17.89 -12.24 7.87
N ARG A 118 -17.02 -11.23 7.70
CA ARG A 118 -17.03 -10.00 8.52
C ARG A 118 -18.23 -9.13 8.17
N MET A 119 -18.56 -9.05 6.89
CA MET A 119 -19.77 -8.41 6.39
C MET A 119 -21.05 -9.08 6.94
N GLN A 120 -21.16 -10.41 6.84
CA GLN A 120 -22.29 -11.18 7.39
C GLN A 120 -22.44 -10.96 8.90
N ARG A 121 -21.33 -10.95 9.65
CA ARG A 121 -21.33 -10.62 11.07
C ARG A 121 -21.83 -9.21 11.33
N ALA A 122 -21.32 -8.22 10.60
CA ALA A 122 -21.75 -6.82 10.74
C ALA A 122 -23.25 -6.66 10.49
N ILE A 123 -23.78 -7.35 9.47
CA ILE A 123 -25.22 -7.35 9.14
C ILE A 123 -26.04 -8.06 10.23
N ALA A 124 -25.61 -9.25 10.67
CA ALA A 124 -26.30 -10.03 11.70
C ALA A 124 -26.37 -9.30 13.04
N GLN A 125 -25.32 -8.53 13.37
CA GLN A 125 -25.30 -7.70 14.57
C GLN A 125 -26.09 -6.39 14.40
N GLY A 126 -26.44 -6.00 13.18
CA GLY A 126 -27.39 -4.94 12.85
C GLY A 126 -27.21 -3.65 13.66
N SER A 127 -28.30 -3.16 14.26
CA SER A 127 -28.29 -1.97 15.13
C SER A 127 -27.43 -2.10 16.40
N SER A 128 -26.98 -3.33 16.71
CA SER A 128 -26.00 -3.56 17.77
C SER A 128 -24.57 -3.29 17.36
N LEU A 129 -24.24 -3.26 16.08
CA LEU A 129 -22.91 -2.87 15.62
C LEU A 129 -22.90 -1.59 14.80
N VAL A 130 -24.04 -1.13 14.27
CA VAL A 130 -24.13 0.08 13.47
C VAL A 130 -25.43 0.82 13.79
N GLN A 131 -25.37 1.95 14.50
CA GLN A 131 -26.59 2.69 14.89
C GLN A 131 -26.97 3.80 13.91
N ASP A 132 -26.01 4.32 13.16
CA ASP A 132 -26.25 5.37 12.17
C ASP A 132 -27.01 4.80 10.96
N PRO A 133 -28.21 5.31 10.64
CA PRO A 133 -28.98 4.84 9.50
C PRO A 133 -28.23 4.93 8.17
N LYS A 134 -27.37 5.94 7.98
CA LYS A 134 -26.56 6.05 6.76
C LYS A 134 -25.49 4.97 6.69
N ALA A 135 -24.83 4.68 7.82
CA ALA A 135 -23.84 3.60 7.88
C ALA A 135 -24.50 2.22 7.68
N MET A 136 -25.73 2.02 8.16
CA MET A 136 -26.52 0.83 7.87
C MET A 136 -26.88 0.72 6.38
N ALA A 137 -27.24 1.84 5.73
CA ALA A 137 -27.50 1.87 4.30
C ALA A 137 -26.25 1.50 3.49
N ASP A 138 -25.09 2.06 3.83
CA ASP A 138 -23.80 1.70 3.23
C ASP A 138 -23.51 0.20 3.40
N LEU A 139 -23.73 -0.35 4.61
CA LEU A 139 -23.50 -1.77 4.89
C LEU A 139 -24.42 -2.68 4.06
N GLN A 140 -25.69 -2.30 3.89
CA GLN A 140 -26.63 -3.04 3.02
C GLN A 140 -26.26 -2.90 1.55
N ALA A 141 -25.80 -1.72 1.10
CA ALA A 141 -25.32 -1.53 -0.26
C ALA A 141 -24.11 -2.43 -0.57
N ILE A 142 -23.16 -2.55 0.38
CA ILE A 142 -22.02 -3.47 0.26
C ILE A 142 -22.50 -4.92 0.21
N LYS A 143 -23.50 -5.31 1.01
CA LYS A 143 -24.09 -6.66 0.96
C LYS A 143 -24.63 -6.97 -0.44
N THR A 144 -25.52 -6.12 -0.95
CA THR A 144 -26.13 -6.31 -2.28
C THR A 144 -25.09 -6.35 -3.38
N TRP A 145 -24.09 -5.48 -3.33
CA TRP A 145 -22.99 -5.50 -4.29
C TRP A 145 -22.13 -6.76 -4.18
N SER A 146 -21.89 -7.29 -2.97
CA SER A 146 -21.09 -8.49 -2.77
C SER A 146 -21.72 -9.76 -3.39
N GLU A 147 -23.03 -9.73 -3.65
CA GLU A 147 -23.77 -10.82 -4.30
C GLU A 147 -23.62 -10.79 -5.83
N THR A 148 -23.20 -9.67 -6.42
CA THR A 148 -23.09 -9.48 -7.89
C THR A 148 -21.66 -9.20 -8.36
N THR A 149 -20.77 -8.77 -7.47
CA THR A 149 -19.36 -8.51 -7.81
C THR A 149 -18.59 -9.79 -8.11
N THR A 150 -17.62 -9.69 -9.01
CA THR A 150 -16.75 -10.81 -9.40
C THR A 150 -15.40 -10.78 -8.67
N ASP A 151 -14.95 -9.61 -8.19
CA ASP A 151 -13.61 -9.43 -7.61
C ASP A 151 -13.63 -9.05 -6.12
N GLY A 152 -14.78 -8.59 -5.61
CA GLY A 152 -14.93 -8.12 -4.23
C GLY A 152 -14.00 -6.96 -3.85
N SER A 153 -13.50 -6.20 -4.82
CA SER A 153 -12.58 -5.07 -4.63
C SER A 153 -13.33 -3.79 -4.22
N ARG A 154 -12.76 -3.00 -3.30
CA ARG A 154 -13.29 -1.68 -2.93
C ARG A 154 -13.44 -0.76 -4.13
N SER A 155 -12.56 -0.88 -5.13
CA SER A 155 -12.59 -0.03 -6.33
C SER A 155 -13.72 -0.37 -7.32
N SER A 156 -14.26 -1.59 -7.30
CA SER A 156 -15.41 -1.98 -8.13
C SER A 156 -16.75 -1.73 -7.44
N LEU A 157 -16.74 -1.14 -6.24
CA LEU A 157 -17.92 -0.76 -5.49
C LEU A 157 -18.51 0.54 -6.08
N PRO A 158 -19.79 0.56 -6.53
CA PRO A 158 -20.37 1.71 -7.25
C PRO A 158 -20.40 3.02 -6.49
N MET A 159 -20.42 2.95 -5.15
CA MET A 159 -20.40 4.12 -4.27
C MET A 159 -19.31 3.93 -3.23
N LEU A 160 -18.48 4.96 -3.03
CA LEU A 160 -17.44 4.92 -2.01
C LEU A 160 -18.09 4.90 -0.62
N PRO A 161 -17.94 3.81 0.15
CA PRO A 161 -18.54 3.71 1.46
C PRO A 161 -17.76 4.59 2.42
N ARG A 162 -18.41 4.97 3.52
CA ARG A 162 -17.69 5.60 4.61
C ARG A 162 -16.56 4.69 5.11
N GLY A 163 -15.43 5.31 5.48
CA GLY A 163 -14.26 4.58 5.95
C GLY A 163 -14.54 3.70 7.17
N ASP A 164 -15.36 4.18 8.12
CA ASP A 164 -15.74 3.40 9.30
C ASP A 164 -16.57 2.15 8.96
N VAL A 165 -17.42 2.21 7.93
CA VAL A 165 -18.18 1.05 7.43
C VAL A 165 -17.27 0.06 6.72
N TRP A 166 -16.37 0.54 5.85
CA TRP A 166 -15.44 -0.34 5.14
C TRP A 166 -14.55 -1.14 6.09
N GLU A 167 -14.07 -0.51 7.16
CA GLU A 167 -13.23 -1.16 8.17
C GLU A 167 -13.93 -2.32 8.88
N LEU A 168 -15.26 -2.28 9.03
CA LEU A 168 -16.05 -3.38 9.60
C LEU A 168 -16.07 -4.61 8.70
N VAL A 169 -16.03 -4.41 7.38
CA VAL A 169 -16.28 -5.48 6.39
C VAL A 169 -15.04 -5.92 5.61
N LYS A 170 -13.97 -5.11 5.57
CA LYS A 170 -12.77 -5.42 4.78
C LYS A 170 -12.07 -6.70 5.24
N SER A 171 -11.30 -7.32 4.36
CA SER A 171 -10.42 -8.44 4.71
C SER A 171 -9.24 -7.95 5.55
N ASP A 172 -8.86 -8.74 6.55
CA ASP A 172 -7.82 -8.39 7.52
C ASP A 172 -6.88 -9.59 7.76
N GLY A 173 -5.57 -9.30 7.82
CA GLY A 173 -4.46 -10.20 8.17
C GLY A 173 -4.73 -11.01 9.42
N SER A 174 -4.86 -10.26 10.51
CA SER A 174 -4.83 -10.76 11.88
C SER A 174 -6.16 -11.36 12.34
N ARG A 175 -7.23 -11.14 11.57
CA ARG A 175 -8.61 -11.58 11.87
C ARG A 175 -9.16 -12.56 10.82
N CYS A 176 -8.29 -13.22 10.08
CA CYS A 176 -8.67 -14.23 9.09
C CYS A 176 -8.63 -15.63 9.70
N LEU A 177 -9.69 -16.42 9.51
CA LEU A 177 -9.74 -17.84 9.90
C LEU A 177 -8.96 -18.76 8.92
N GLY A 178 -8.39 -18.20 7.85
CA GLY A 178 -7.70 -18.98 6.81
C GLY A 178 -8.59 -20.08 6.24
N LYS A 179 -8.04 -21.29 6.08
CA LYS A 179 -8.76 -22.47 5.58
C LYS A 179 -9.97 -22.89 6.44
N LYS A 180 -10.02 -22.48 7.72
CA LYS A 180 -11.16 -22.75 8.62
C LYS A 180 -12.32 -21.78 8.42
N CYS A 181 -12.18 -20.77 7.56
CA CYS A 181 -13.24 -19.79 7.33
C CYS A 181 -14.44 -20.45 6.63
N PRO A 182 -15.69 -20.28 7.14
CA PRO A 182 -16.88 -20.86 6.49
C PRO A 182 -17.10 -20.37 5.07
N THR A 183 -16.63 -19.16 4.75
CA THR A 183 -16.73 -18.55 3.41
C THR A 183 -15.40 -18.64 2.64
N TYR A 184 -14.53 -19.61 2.92
CA TYR A 184 -13.20 -19.70 2.30
C TYR A 184 -13.27 -19.94 0.78
N SER A 185 -14.20 -20.80 0.33
CA SER A 185 -14.45 -21.10 -1.09
C SER A 185 -14.71 -19.83 -1.89
N ASP A 186 -15.58 -18.98 -1.36
CA ASP A 186 -16.10 -17.76 -2.00
C ASP A 186 -15.32 -16.51 -1.57
N CYS A 187 -14.19 -16.67 -0.88
CA CYS A 187 -13.43 -15.54 -0.37
C CYS A 187 -12.68 -14.82 -1.50
N PHE A 188 -13.13 -13.64 -1.87
CA PHE A 188 -12.53 -12.78 -2.90
C PHE A 188 -11.01 -12.60 -2.74
N TYR A 189 -10.54 -12.30 -1.52
CA TYR A 189 -9.10 -12.17 -1.27
C TYR A 189 -8.33 -13.48 -1.51
N GLN A 190 -8.88 -14.64 -1.13
CA GLN A 190 -8.21 -15.92 -1.37
C GLN A 190 -8.25 -16.31 -2.85
N THR A 191 -9.30 -15.94 -3.58
CA THR A 191 -9.36 -16.06 -5.04
C THR A 191 -8.31 -15.18 -5.71
N ALA A 192 -8.22 -13.90 -5.35
CA ALA A 192 -7.19 -12.99 -5.84
C ALA A 192 -5.77 -13.47 -5.50
N ARG A 193 -5.55 -13.99 -4.28
CA ARG A 193 -4.27 -14.58 -3.87
C ARG A 193 -3.91 -15.80 -4.72
N ARG A 194 -4.86 -16.71 -4.97
CA ARG A 194 -4.65 -17.88 -5.84
C ARG A 194 -4.36 -17.50 -7.29
N ALA A 195 -4.99 -16.43 -7.78
CA ALA A 195 -4.69 -15.89 -9.11
C ALA A 195 -3.26 -15.33 -9.15
N MET A 196 -2.86 -14.52 -8.16
CA MET A 196 -1.51 -13.97 -8.05
C MET A 196 -0.42 -15.04 -8.00
N GLU A 197 -0.64 -16.15 -7.29
CA GLU A 197 0.32 -17.27 -7.25
C GLU A 197 0.45 -18.04 -8.57
N ARG A 198 -0.50 -17.88 -9.50
CA ARG A 198 -0.52 -18.54 -10.82
C ARG A 198 -0.15 -17.61 -11.97
N GLY A 199 -0.35 -16.31 -11.78
CA GLY A 199 -0.09 -15.30 -12.80
C GLY A 199 1.40 -15.08 -13.02
N ASN A 200 1.72 -14.56 -14.20
CA ASN A 200 3.10 -14.29 -14.64
C ASN A 200 3.33 -12.82 -15.04
N LEU A 201 2.26 -12.03 -15.19
CA LEU A 201 2.33 -10.56 -15.27
C LEU A 201 1.59 -9.95 -14.08
N LEU A 202 2.32 -9.55 -13.04
CA LEU A 202 1.75 -9.06 -11.79
C LEU A 202 1.79 -7.54 -11.75
N VAL A 203 0.64 -6.87 -11.66
CA VAL A 203 0.56 -5.41 -11.61
C VAL A 203 0.17 -4.97 -10.20
N CYS A 204 1.04 -4.23 -9.51
CA CYS A 204 0.85 -3.75 -8.14
C CYS A 204 1.25 -2.27 -8.00
N ASN A 205 1.16 -1.68 -6.80
CA ASN A 205 1.76 -0.36 -6.54
C ASN A 205 3.12 -0.49 -5.86
N HIS A 206 3.90 0.58 -5.91
CA HIS A 206 5.14 0.78 -5.16
C HIS A 206 4.96 0.41 -3.69
N ALA A 207 3.88 0.90 -3.05
CA ALA A 207 3.62 0.62 -1.64
C ALA A 207 3.51 -0.88 -1.32
N LEU A 208 2.80 -1.63 -2.16
CA LEU A 208 2.67 -3.08 -2.01
C LEU A 208 3.99 -3.78 -2.33
N PHE A 209 4.69 -3.37 -3.38
CA PHE A 209 6.01 -3.91 -3.72
C PHE A 209 7.02 -3.73 -2.57
N PHE A 210 7.17 -2.51 -2.04
CA PHE A 210 8.11 -2.26 -0.94
C PHE A 210 7.68 -2.90 0.37
N SER A 211 6.37 -3.08 0.61
CA SER A 211 5.89 -3.92 1.71
C SER A 211 6.31 -5.39 1.56
N ASP A 212 6.25 -5.93 0.35
CA ASP A 212 6.72 -7.29 0.07
C ASP A 212 8.24 -7.39 0.26
N LEU A 213 9.00 -6.45 -0.29
CA LEU A 213 10.45 -6.40 -0.15
C LEU A 213 10.89 -6.30 1.32
N ALA A 214 10.27 -5.43 2.11
CA ALA A 214 10.54 -5.29 3.54
C ALA A 214 10.23 -6.58 4.33
N LEU A 215 9.21 -7.35 3.92
CA LEU A 215 8.94 -8.67 4.48
C LEU A 215 10.01 -9.69 4.06
N ARG A 216 10.50 -9.64 2.81
CA ARG A 216 11.49 -10.60 2.27
C ARG A 216 12.81 -10.53 3.00
N ILE A 217 13.22 -9.32 3.36
CA ILE A 217 14.39 -9.07 4.22
C ILE A 217 14.27 -9.84 5.54
N ARG A 218 13.04 -10.04 6.04
CA ARG A 218 12.73 -10.77 7.27
C ARG A 218 12.39 -12.24 7.03
N GLY A 219 12.62 -12.77 5.83
CA GLY A 219 12.36 -14.16 5.45
C GLY A 219 10.90 -14.49 5.13
N ALA A 220 10.03 -13.50 4.91
CA ALA A 220 8.63 -13.69 4.54
C ALA A 220 8.30 -12.92 3.26
N GLY A 221 7.25 -13.29 2.53
CA GLY A 221 6.83 -12.53 1.35
C GLY A 221 5.41 -12.92 0.97
N PHE A 222 4.73 -12.06 0.24
CA PHE A 222 3.41 -12.38 -0.29
C PHE A 222 3.34 -12.34 -1.81
N LEU A 223 4.22 -11.60 -2.52
CA LEU A 223 4.35 -11.78 -3.95
C LEU A 223 5.03 -13.14 -4.23
N PRO A 224 4.69 -13.84 -5.32
CA PRO A 224 5.43 -15.02 -5.73
C PRO A 224 6.87 -14.65 -6.13
N ARG A 225 7.70 -15.65 -6.44
CA ARG A 225 9.01 -15.38 -7.02
C ARG A 225 8.82 -14.72 -8.39
N TYR A 226 9.61 -13.68 -8.67
CA TYR A 226 9.63 -12.99 -9.94
C TYR A 226 11.06 -12.88 -10.47
N ASP A 227 11.18 -12.77 -11.79
CA ASP A 227 12.45 -12.65 -12.52
C ASP A 227 12.77 -11.21 -12.91
N HIS A 228 11.74 -10.37 -13.00
CA HIS A 228 11.86 -9.00 -13.45
C HIS A 228 10.92 -8.07 -12.69
N VAL A 229 11.37 -6.85 -12.41
CA VAL A 229 10.52 -5.77 -11.91
C VAL A 229 10.69 -4.52 -12.76
N ILE A 230 9.56 -3.92 -13.12
CA ILE A 230 9.48 -2.65 -13.81
C ILE A 230 8.71 -1.68 -12.92
N PHE A 231 9.35 -0.58 -12.54
CA PHE A 231 8.72 0.51 -11.82
C PHE A 231 8.31 1.63 -12.76
N ASP A 232 7.02 1.94 -12.78
CA ASP A 232 6.45 3.05 -13.52
C ASP A 232 6.12 4.22 -12.59
N GLU A 233 6.38 5.43 -13.08
CA GLU A 233 6.44 6.64 -12.25
C GLU A 233 7.49 6.54 -11.13
N ALA A 234 8.67 6.04 -11.52
CA ALA A 234 9.79 5.77 -10.62
C ALA A 234 10.31 6.98 -9.81
N HIS A 235 9.94 8.22 -10.16
CA HIS A 235 10.24 9.41 -9.37
C HIS A 235 9.72 9.33 -7.92
N ALA A 236 8.66 8.54 -7.67
CA ALA A 236 8.07 8.38 -6.34
C ALA A 236 8.70 7.24 -5.52
N ILE A 237 9.64 6.47 -6.08
CA ILE A 237 10.17 5.26 -5.42
C ILE A 237 10.88 5.59 -4.10
N GLU A 238 11.73 6.61 -4.09
CA GLU A 238 12.54 6.96 -2.91
C GLU A 238 11.66 7.18 -1.67
N ASP A 239 10.67 8.06 -1.80
CA ASP A 239 9.76 8.40 -0.71
C ASP A 239 8.94 7.20 -0.26
N VAL A 240 8.40 6.41 -1.22
CA VAL A 240 7.58 5.24 -0.89
C VAL A 240 8.44 4.16 -0.22
N ALA A 241 9.64 3.90 -0.71
CA ALA A 241 10.56 2.95 -0.10
C ALA A 241 10.93 3.39 1.32
N ALA A 242 11.28 4.66 1.52
CA ALA A 242 11.68 5.21 2.82
C ALA A 242 10.58 5.07 3.88
N ASP A 243 9.32 5.33 3.48
CA ASP A 243 8.15 5.15 4.35
C ASP A 243 7.90 3.67 4.70
N HIS A 244 8.08 2.76 3.74
CA HIS A 244 7.80 1.33 3.95
C HIS A 244 8.91 0.58 4.69
N PHE A 245 10.15 1.07 4.66
CA PHE A 245 11.21 0.58 5.53
C PHE A 245 11.18 1.21 6.94
N GLY A 246 10.42 2.29 7.11
CA GLY A 246 10.22 2.99 8.37
C GLY A 246 9.12 2.41 9.26
N ALA A 247 8.74 3.19 10.27
CA ALA A 247 7.62 2.91 11.17
C ALA A 247 6.90 4.22 11.52
N SER A 248 5.62 4.14 11.85
CA SER A 248 4.89 5.32 12.35
C SER A 248 3.80 4.93 13.34
N ILE A 249 3.51 5.88 14.23
CA ILE A 249 2.36 5.83 15.14
C ILE A 249 1.71 7.21 15.19
N SER A 250 0.38 7.25 15.10
CA SER A 250 -0.40 8.50 15.17
C SER A 250 -1.55 8.39 16.14
N GLU A 251 -1.96 9.53 16.69
CA GLU A 251 -3.07 9.61 17.65
C GLU A 251 -4.35 9.01 17.05
N ASN A 252 -4.68 9.40 15.82
CA ASN A 252 -5.85 8.91 15.10
C ASN A 252 -5.83 7.39 14.91
N GLN A 253 -4.67 6.80 14.65
CA GLN A 253 -4.54 5.36 14.43
C GLN A 253 -4.85 4.57 15.72
N VAL A 254 -4.30 5.01 16.87
CA VAL A 254 -4.51 4.36 18.16
C VAL A 254 -5.94 4.61 18.66
N GLU A 255 -6.45 5.84 18.59
CA GLU A 255 -7.84 6.15 18.95
C GLU A 255 -8.84 5.40 18.09
N TYR A 256 -8.58 5.26 16.79
CA TYR A 256 -9.39 4.43 15.91
C TYR A 256 -9.42 2.98 16.40
N PHE A 257 -8.26 2.39 16.71
CA PHE A 257 -8.16 1.04 17.24
C PHE A 257 -8.94 0.88 18.55
N LEU A 258 -8.71 1.74 19.54
CA LEU A 258 -9.40 1.68 20.84
C LEU A 258 -10.92 1.83 20.67
N ARG A 259 -11.37 2.69 19.75
CA ARG A 259 -12.80 2.83 19.39
C ARG A 259 -13.41 1.57 18.81
N THR A 260 -12.64 0.75 18.08
CA THR A 260 -13.16 -0.54 17.58
C THR A 260 -13.37 -1.57 18.69
N LEU A 261 -12.68 -1.43 19.83
CA LEU A 261 -12.87 -2.26 21.02
C LEU A 261 -14.03 -1.75 21.89
N VAL A 262 -13.93 -0.50 22.33
CA VAL A 262 -14.92 0.21 23.17
C VAL A 262 -15.24 1.54 22.51
N PRO A 263 -16.47 1.86 22.11
CA PRO A 263 -16.76 3.12 21.40
C PRO A 263 -16.80 4.34 22.34
N THR A 264 -16.36 5.51 21.85
CA THR A 264 -16.55 6.82 22.51
C THR A 264 -17.76 7.58 21.96
N GLY A 265 -18.42 8.40 22.80
CA GLY A 265 -19.41 9.40 22.37
C GLY A 265 -20.87 8.93 22.24
N SER A 266 -21.77 9.91 22.08
CA SER A 266 -23.24 9.74 22.05
C SER A 266 -23.82 9.44 20.65
N LYS A 267 -23.08 9.71 19.56
CA LYS A 267 -23.45 9.38 18.16
C LYS A 267 -22.65 8.16 17.69
N LYS A 268 -23.10 6.95 18.05
CA LYS A 268 -22.32 5.72 17.83
C LYS A 268 -22.61 5.12 16.46
N SER A 269 -21.72 5.29 15.48
CA SER A 269 -21.78 4.47 14.26
C SER A 269 -21.38 3.01 14.52
N SER A 270 -20.78 2.67 15.68
CA SER A 270 -20.59 1.28 16.10
C SER A 270 -20.55 1.05 17.62
N LYS A 271 -21.01 -0.12 18.13
CA LYS A 271 -20.94 -0.46 19.57
C LYS A 271 -19.62 -1.11 20.02
N GLY A 272 -18.66 -1.34 19.11
CA GLY A 272 -17.36 -1.94 19.42
C GLY A 272 -17.38 -3.45 19.73
N PHE A 273 -16.21 -4.08 19.71
CA PHE A 273 -16.03 -5.53 19.84
C PHE A 273 -16.59 -6.10 21.15
N PHE A 274 -16.30 -5.48 22.30
CA PHE A 274 -16.75 -5.98 23.60
C PHE A 274 -18.27 -6.02 23.73
N THR A 275 -18.97 -5.04 23.16
CA THR A 275 -20.44 -5.04 23.13
C THR A 275 -20.99 -6.12 22.21
N SER A 276 -20.25 -6.48 21.14
CA SER A 276 -20.67 -7.49 20.17
C SER A 276 -20.63 -8.92 20.74
N ILE A 277 -19.73 -9.20 21.68
CA ILE A 277 -19.60 -10.50 22.36
C ILE A 277 -20.46 -10.62 23.62
N LYS A 278 -21.22 -9.58 23.98
CA LYS A 278 -22.08 -9.50 25.19
C LYS A 278 -23.24 -10.53 25.24
N GLN A 279 -23.40 -11.38 24.23
CA GLN A 279 -24.65 -12.10 23.95
C GLN A 279 -24.92 -13.41 24.73
N LYS A 280 -24.23 -13.73 25.84
CA LYS A 280 -24.48 -15.02 26.54
C LYS A 280 -24.52 -15.04 28.08
N GLY A 281 -24.37 -13.93 28.79
CA GLY A 281 -24.32 -13.93 30.27
C GLY A 281 -23.22 -13.01 30.80
N HIS A 282 -23.13 -12.83 32.13
CA HIS A 282 -22.35 -11.79 32.83
C HIS A 282 -21.01 -11.38 32.20
N TRP A 283 -20.68 -10.09 32.30
CA TRP A 283 -19.32 -9.58 32.10
C TRP A 283 -18.37 -10.42 32.95
N SER A 284 -17.49 -11.18 32.31
CA SER A 284 -16.43 -11.84 33.05
C SER A 284 -15.52 -10.77 33.65
N GLU A 285 -14.88 -11.10 34.77
CA GLU A 285 -13.87 -10.23 35.39
C GLU A 285 -12.78 -9.83 34.37
N LEU A 286 -12.38 -10.76 33.50
CA LEU A 286 -11.44 -10.50 32.40
C LEU A 286 -11.97 -9.47 31.38
N MET A 287 -13.26 -9.50 31.03
CA MET A 287 -13.83 -8.48 30.14
C MET A 287 -13.86 -7.10 30.80
N THR A 288 -14.18 -7.04 32.09
CA THR A 288 -14.13 -5.78 32.85
C THR A 288 -12.72 -5.21 32.85
N GLN A 289 -11.72 -6.05 33.16
CA GLN A 289 -10.31 -5.66 33.12
C GLN A 289 -9.88 -5.19 31.73
N ALA A 290 -10.30 -5.87 30.67
CA ALA A 290 -9.97 -5.48 29.30
C ALA A 290 -10.61 -4.14 28.90
N VAL A 291 -11.85 -3.86 29.33
CA VAL A 291 -12.49 -2.54 29.10
C VAL A 291 -11.80 -1.44 29.90
N THR A 292 -11.47 -1.69 31.17
CA THR A 292 -10.70 -0.74 31.98
C THR A 292 -9.33 -0.46 31.34
N ALA A 293 -8.66 -1.49 30.80
CA ALA A 293 -7.40 -1.33 30.09
C ALA A 293 -7.55 -0.48 28.81
N VAL A 294 -8.68 -0.57 28.09
CA VAL A 294 -8.95 0.30 26.94
C VAL A 294 -9.11 1.76 27.36
N GLU A 295 -9.84 2.05 28.44
CA GLU A 295 -10.00 3.42 28.93
C GLU A 295 -8.66 3.98 29.46
N HIS A 296 -7.89 3.17 30.18
CA HIS A 296 -6.54 3.55 30.59
C HIS A 296 -5.64 3.84 29.38
N CYS A 297 -5.67 3.00 28.33
CA CYS A 297 -4.95 3.28 27.08
C CYS A 297 -5.35 4.63 26.48
N ARG A 298 -6.61 5.07 26.58
CA ARG A 298 -7.04 6.37 26.05
C ARG A 298 -6.48 7.55 26.81
N GLU A 299 -6.46 7.45 28.13
CA GLU A 299 -5.83 8.46 28.98
C GLU A 299 -4.35 8.59 28.58
N GLU A 300 -3.67 7.45 28.41
CA GLU A 300 -2.26 7.44 28.02
C GLU A 300 -2.00 7.86 26.57
N VAL A 301 -2.93 7.62 25.65
CA VAL A 301 -2.86 8.19 24.29
C VAL A 301 -2.86 9.71 24.36
N ARG A 302 -3.78 10.31 25.13
CA ARG A 302 -3.85 11.77 25.28
C ARG A 302 -2.56 12.31 25.89
N THR A 303 -2.14 11.74 27.03
CA THR A 303 -0.89 12.12 27.70
C THR A 303 0.29 12.07 26.73
N PHE A 304 0.49 10.94 26.06
CA PHE A 304 1.60 10.74 25.13
C PHE A 304 1.60 11.74 23.97
N PHE A 305 0.47 11.90 23.27
CA PHE A 305 0.41 12.78 22.10
C PHE A 305 0.37 14.27 22.46
N ASP A 306 -0.20 14.65 23.61
CA ASP A 306 -0.09 16.01 24.14
C ASP A 306 1.37 16.34 24.47
N THR A 307 2.10 15.44 25.15
CA THR A 307 3.54 15.60 25.40
C THR A 307 4.33 15.67 24.10
N LEU A 308 3.99 14.86 23.10
CA LEU A 308 4.64 14.89 21.78
C LEU A 308 4.40 16.23 21.05
N VAL A 309 3.20 16.80 21.15
CA VAL A 309 2.86 18.12 20.61
C VAL A 309 3.64 19.21 21.34
N GLN A 310 3.67 19.19 22.67
CA GLN A 310 4.44 20.17 23.46
C GLN A 310 5.92 20.12 23.10
N TRP A 311 6.52 18.92 23.07
CA TRP A 311 7.91 18.74 22.65
C TRP A 311 8.17 19.31 21.24
N LYS A 312 7.24 19.08 20.30
CA LYS A 312 7.35 19.58 18.92
C LYS A 312 7.26 21.11 18.82
N LEU A 313 6.55 21.76 19.73
CA LEU A 313 6.41 23.23 19.77
C LEU A 313 7.59 23.89 20.51
N ASP A 314 8.04 23.29 21.61
CA ASP A 314 8.98 23.93 22.54
C ASP A 314 10.45 23.60 22.21
N GLU A 315 10.74 22.38 21.76
CA GLU A 315 12.11 21.86 21.67
C GLU A 315 12.54 21.48 20.26
N ALA A 316 11.60 21.06 19.41
CA ALA A 316 11.95 20.48 18.12
C ALA A 316 12.41 21.53 17.09
N PRO A 317 13.36 21.18 16.20
CA PRO A 317 13.69 22.00 15.05
C PRO A 317 12.47 22.18 14.12
N PRO A 318 12.50 23.17 13.20
CA PRO A 318 11.39 23.44 12.28
C PRO A 318 10.91 22.20 11.51
N ASN A 319 11.86 21.36 11.08
CA ASN A 319 11.59 20.09 10.38
C ASN A 319 11.06 18.95 11.27
N GLY A 320 10.96 19.15 12.60
CA GLY A 320 10.38 18.16 13.53
C GLY A 320 11.24 16.97 13.84
N ARG A 321 12.52 16.99 13.48
CA ARG A 321 13.44 15.88 13.75
C ARG A 321 13.64 15.64 15.25
N MET A 322 13.51 14.38 15.65
CA MET A 322 13.77 13.90 17.00
C MET A 322 15.13 13.19 17.02
N ASN A 323 16.18 13.85 17.50
CA ASN A 323 17.56 13.33 17.44
C ASN A 323 18.02 12.67 18.75
N LYS A 324 17.14 12.56 19.75
CA LYS A 324 17.47 11.96 21.04
C LYS A 324 16.48 10.82 21.34
N PRO A 325 16.95 9.61 21.63
CA PRO A 325 16.08 8.56 22.12
C PRO A 325 15.49 8.96 23.46
N ASN A 326 14.23 8.55 23.70
CA ASN A 326 13.49 8.89 24.90
C ASN A 326 13.37 10.41 25.16
N ALA A 327 13.24 11.20 24.08
CA ALA A 327 13.03 12.66 24.18
C ALA A 327 11.73 13.03 24.91
N ILE A 328 10.75 12.12 24.92
CA ILE A 328 9.54 12.20 25.73
C ILE A 328 9.35 10.89 26.48
N GLU A 329 8.57 10.91 27.56
CA GLU A 329 8.19 9.71 28.30
C GLU A 329 7.31 8.79 27.44
N ASN A 330 7.66 7.50 27.39
CA ASN A 330 6.88 6.49 26.69
C ASN A 330 5.75 5.95 27.58
N THR A 331 4.67 6.72 27.70
CA THR A 331 3.53 6.30 28.53
C THR A 331 2.61 5.32 27.81
N LEU A 332 2.68 5.20 26.48
CA LEU A 332 1.71 4.48 25.65
C LEU A 332 2.04 2.99 25.43
N SER A 333 3.33 2.61 25.38
CA SER A 333 3.72 1.23 25.02
C SER A 333 3.27 0.19 26.04
N ALA A 334 3.45 0.45 27.34
CA ALA A 334 3.10 -0.50 28.39
C ALA A 334 1.57 -0.77 28.49
N PRO A 335 0.69 0.25 28.49
CA PRO A 335 -0.76 0.05 28.44
C PRO A 335 -1.23 -0.77 27.23
N LEU A 336 -0.71 -0.48 26.03
CA LEU A 336 -1.05 -1.23 24.82
C LEU A 336 -0.59 -2.69 24.92
N PHE A 337 0.61 -2.94 25.47
CA PHE A 337 1.09 -4.29 25.69
C PHE A 337 0.23 -5.04 26.72
N ALA A 338 -0.17 -4.39 27.82
CA ALA A 338 -1.06 -4.97 28.82
C ALA A 338 -2.44 -5.32 28.22
N LEU A 339 -3.01 -4.42 27.40
CA LEU A 339 -4.25 -4.67 26.66
C LEU A 339 -4.10 -5.87 25.71
N SER A 340 -2.96 -6.02 25.04
CA SER A 340 -2.69 -7.17 24.17
C SER A 340 -2.75 -8.50 24.94
N LYS A 341 -2.21 -8.54 26.16
CA LYS A 341 -2.21 -9.73 27.02
C LYS A 341 -3.61 -10.06 27.52
N LEU A 342 -4.38 -9.05 27.92
CA LEU A 342 -5.78 -9.25 28.32
C LEU A 342 -6.63 -9.78 27.17
N LEU A 343 -6.45 -9.28 25.95
CA LEU A 343 -7.16 -9.79 24.76
C LEU A 343 -6.73 -11.22 24.38
N GLN A 344 -5.46 -11.58 24.58
CA GLN A 344 -4.97 -12.97 24.44
C GLN A 344 -5.61 -13.91 25.47
N LEU A 345 -5.74 -13.49 26.72
CA LEU A 345 -6.42 -14.28 27.76
C LEU A 345 -7.91 -14.40 27.47
N LEU A 346 -8.55 -13.31 27.07
CA LEU A 346 -9.97 -13.28 26.73
C LEU A 346 -10.30 -14.27 25.61
N LYS A 347 -9.44 -14.35 24.58
CA LYS A 347 -9.59 -15.31 23.47
C LYS A 347 -9.86 -16.74 23.96
N GLU A 348 -9.15 -17.20 24.98
CA GLU A 348 -9.26 -18.58 25.51
C GLU A 348 -10.58 -18.83 26.25
N THR A 349 -11.33 -17.76 26.58
CA THR A 349 -12.62 -17.83 27.27
C THR A 349 -13.82 -17.71 26.33
N LEU A 350 -13.59 -17.46 25.03
CA LEU A 350 -14.65 -17.26 24.06
C LEU A 350 -15.10 -18.59 23.45
N ASP A 351 -16.40 -18.87 23.53
CA ASP A 351 -17.01 -20.11 22.98
C ASP A 351 -16.93 -20.22 21.44
N SER A 352 -16.69 -19.11 20.77
CA SER A 352 -16.84 -18.96 19.32
C SER A 352 -15.48 -18.73 18.69
N ASP A 353 -15.06 -19.64 17.80
CA ASP A 353 -13.83 -19.51 17.02
C ASP A 353 -13.75 -18.17 16.27
N ALA A 354 -14.90 -17.67 15.81
CA ALA A 354 -14.98 -16.39 15.13
C ALA A 354 -14.64 -15.21 16.07
N ASP A 355 -15.11 -15.25 17.31
CA ASP A 355 -14.84 -14.24 18.33
C ASP A 355 -13.40 -14.36 18.87
N ALA A 356 -12.92 -15.59 19.06
CA ALA A 356 -11.55 -15.87 19.44
C ALA A 356 -10.55 -15.32 18.41
N VAL A 357 -10.83 -15.46 17.11
CA VAL A 357 -9.99 -14.87 16.05
C VAL A 357 -10.07 -13.35 16.02
N GLU A 358 -11.23 -12.73 16.26
CA GLU A 358 -11.31 -11.27 16.39
C GLU A 358 -10.48 -10.77 17.59
N ALA A 359 -10.62 -11.41 18.76
CA ALA A 359 -9.84 -11.08 19.97
C ALA A 359 -8.33 -11.24 19.73
N SER A 360 -7.92 -12.34 19.09
CA SER A 360 -6.53 -12.57 18.70
C SER A 360 -5.99 -11.49 17.77
N GLY A 361 -6.80 -11.05 16.79
CA GLY A 361 -6.37 -10.02 15.87
C GLY A 361 -6.28 -8.64 16.50
N PHE A 362 -7.17 -8.31 17.45
CA PHE A 362 -7.03 -7.10 18.26
C PHE A 362 -5.82 -7.17 19.19
N ALA A 363 -5.55 -8.33 19.79
CA ALA A 363 -4.37 -8.53 20.62
C ALA A 363 -3.08 -8.31 19.85
N GLN A 364 -2.96 -8.91 18.66
CA GLN A 364 -1.80 -8.71 17.79
C GLN A 364 -1.62 -7.23 17.44
N ARG A 365 -2.71 -6.54 17.07
CA ARG A 365 -2.66 -5.12 16.72
C ARG A 365 -2.21 -4.23 17.88
N ALA A 366 -2.67 -4.51 19.11
CA ALA A 366 -2.20 -3.81 20.30
C ALA A 366 -0.70 -4.05 20.54
N ALA A 367 -0.23 -5.29 20.40
CA ALA A 367 1.19 -5.64 20.55
C ALA A 367 2.07 -4.99 19.47
N ASP A 368 1.61 -4.95 18.22
CA ASP A 368 2.32 -4.30 17.11
C ASP A 368 2.44 -2.79 17.34
N MET A 369 1.36 -2.14 17.80
CA MET A 369 1.35 -0.71 18.14
C MET A 369 2.27 -0.41 19.34
N ALA A 370 2.24 -1.25 20.38
CA ALA A 370 3.15 -1.12 21.53
C ALA A 370 4.62 -1.24 21.11
N SER A 371 4.94 -2.25 20.31
CA SER A 371 6.31 -2.48 19.82
C SER A 371 6.78 -1.34 18.92
N SER A 372 5.90 -0.85 18.04
CA SER A 372 6.20 0.28 17.15
C SER A 372 6.44 1.57 17.94
N CYS A 373 5.60 1.85 18.95
CA CYS A 373 5.76 3.01 19.83
C CYS A 373 7.11 2.95 20.58
N ASN A 374 7.44 1.79 21.15
CA ASN A 374 8.72 1.59 21.84
C ASN A 374 9.91 1.80 20.90
N ALA A 375 9.91 1.14 19.74
CA ALA A 375 10.99 1.25 18.77
C ALA A 375 11.19 2.69 18.26
N LEU A 376 10.09 3.45 18.10
CA LEU A 376 10.15 4.85 17.68
C LEU A 376 10.72 5.78 18.75
N ILE A 377 10.31 5.61 20.01
CA ILE A 377 10.81 6.44 21.11
C ILE A 377 12.26 6.09 21.47
N ALA A 378 12.59 4.80 21.51
CA ALA A 378 13.94 4.32 21.80
C ALA A 378 14.90 4.47 20.61
N GLN A 379 14.38 4.83 19.43
CA GLN A 379 15.13 4.98 18.18
C GLN A 379 15.87 3.71 17.75
N GLU A 380 15.20 2.56 17.86
CA GLU A 380 15.77 1.23 17.66
C GLU A 380 15.80 0.77 16.19
N VAL A 381 15.15 1.49 15.28
CA VAL A 381 15.17 1.19 13.84
C VAL A 381 16.49 1.69 13.23
N PRO A 382 17.40 0.81 12.82
CA PRO A 382 18.72 1.21 12.33
C PRO A 382 18.61 2.01 11.03
N GLY A 383 19.52 2.96 10.84
CA GLY A 383 19.61 3.73 9.59
C GLY A 383 18.40 4.63 9.32
N CYS A 384 17.58 4.94 10.33
CA CYS A 384 16.41 5.80 10.19
C CYS A 384 16.58 7.17 10.86
N VAL A 385 15.94 8.20 10.30
CA VAL A 385 15.70 9.49 10.95
C VAL A 385 14.30 9.50 11.53
N TYR A 386 14.17 10.04 12.73
CA TYR A 386 12.93 10.13 13.49
C TYR A 386 12.39 11.55 13.42
N ALA A 387 11.08 11.71 13.24
CA ALA A 387 10.44 13.01 13.15
C ALA A 387 9.01 12.99 13.69
N VAL A 388 8.57 14.16 14.15
CA VAL A 388 7.19 14.44 14.50
C VAL A 388 6.58 15.37 13.45
N GLU A 389 5.52 14.88 12.81
CA GLU A 389 4.76 15.58 11.77
C GLU A 389 3.32 15.86 12.24
N GLY A 390 2.59 16.66 11.45
CA GLY A 390 1.17 16.96 11.72
C GLY A 390 0.92 17.96 12.86
N VAL A 391 1.97 18.61 13.36
CA VAL A 391 1.90 19.71 14.33
C VAL A 391 2.30 21.02 13.63
N PRO A 392 1.38 21.98 13.45
CA PRO A 392 1.69 23.24 12.79
C PRO A 392 2.66 24.08 13.62
N HIS A 393 3.71 24.62 12.97
CA HIS A 393 4.78 25.37 13.63
C HIS A 393 4.34 26.78 14.11
N TYR A 394 3.30 27.34 13.49
CA TYR A 394 2.75 28.64 13.85
C TYR A 394 1.23 28.62 13.75
N GLY A 395 0.56 29.18 14.77
CA GLY A 395 -0.90 29.31 14.88
C GLY A 395 -1.53 30.23 13.84
N ARG A 396 -1.46 29.87 12.56
CA ARG A 396 -2.29 30.44 11.49
C ARG A 396 -3.15 29.35 10.87
N GLY A 397 -4.38 29.25 11.38
CA GLY A 397 -5.43 28.39 10.86
C GLY A 397 -5.87 27.37 11.90
N ALA A 398 -7.18 27.33 12.19
CA ALA A 398 -7.84 26.48 13.18
C ALA A 398 -7.82 24.96 12.85
N THR A 399 -6.72 24.46 12.28
CA THR A 399 -6.50 23.03 12.05
C THR A 399 -5.96 22.40 13.33
N ALA A 400 -6.75 21.52 13.93
CA ALA A 400 -6.33 20.72 15.08
C ALA A 400 -5.04 19.95 14.76
N ALA A 401 -4.08 19.94 15.70
CA ALA A 401 -2.87 19.14 15.59
C ALA A 401 -3.25 17.67 15.41
N ARG A 402 -2.49 16.97 14.55
CA ARG A 402 -2.64 15.53 14.30
C ARG A 402 -1.24 14.91 14.39
N PRO A 403 -0.66 14.84 15.59
CA PRO A 403 0.72 14.43 15.75
C PRO A 403 0.94 12.99 15.24
N VAL A 404 2.01 12.83 14.47
CA VAL A 404 2.51 11.54 13.99
C VAL A 404 3.97 11.44 14.35
N LEU A 405 4.34 10.43 15.13
CA LEU A 405 5.73 10.05 15.34
C LEU A 405 6.08 9.00 14.29
N LYS A 406 7.09 9.29 13.45
CA LYS A 406 7.54 8.35 12.41
C LYS A 406 9.07 8.27 12.37
N CYS A 407 9.56 7.16 11.85
CA CYS A 407 10.93 7.04 11.38
C CYS A 407 10.92 6.64 9.90
N MET A 408 11.91 7.13 9.17
CA MET A 408 12.11 6.86 7.73
C MET A 408 13.57 6.50 7.53
N ALA A 409 13.85 5.52 6.66
CA ALA A 409 15.22 5.17 6.30
C ALA A 409 15.94 6.42 5.74
N VAL A 410 17.10 6.76 6.30
CA VAL A 410 17.94 7.87 5.85
C VAL A 410 18.51 7.59 4.48
N ASP A 411 18.86 6.32 4.29
CA ASP A 411 19.45 5.84 3.06
C ASP A 411 18.72 4.57 2.62
N VAL A 412 17.81 4.74 1.67
CA VAL A 412 17.16 3.60 1.01
C VAL A 412 18.11 2.94 0.00
N SER A 413 19.17 3.63 -0.43
CA SER A 413 20.08 3.14 -1.47
C SER A 413 20.74 1.83 -1.08
N THR A 414 21.23 1.72 0.17
CA THR A 414 21.87 0.50 0.67
C THR A 414 20.87 -0.68 0.72
N LEU A 415 19.66 -0.44 1.21
CA LEU A 415 18.62 -1.49 1.31
C LEU A 415 18.12 -1.95 -0.05
N LEU A 416 17.89 -1.01 -0.97
CA LEU A 416 17.49 -1.32 -2.33
C LEU A 416 18.63 -2.02 -3.07
N LYS A 417 19.87 -1.57 -2.89
CA LYS A 417 21.02 -2.24 -3.48
C LYS A 417 21.12 -3.70 -3.06
N GLU A 418 21.18 -3.96 -1.75
CA GLU A 418 21.36 -5.31 -1.21
C GLU A 418 20.20 -6.26 -1.55
N HIS A 419 18.96 -5.76 -1.52
CA HIS A 419 17.78 -6.64 -1.58
C HIS A 419 17.01 -6.60 -2.89
N LEU A 420 17.31 -5.64 -3.77
CA LEU A 420 16.64 -5.49 -5.06
C LEU A 420 17.64 -5.46 -6.23
N LEU A 421 18.64 -4.57 -6.18
CA LEU A 421 19.51 -4.29 -7.33
C LEU A 421 20.62 -5.32 -7.53
N ASP A 422 21.24 -5.79 -6.45
CA ASP A 422 22.25 -6.87 -6.45
C ASP A 422 21.59 -8.27 -6.51
N GLY A 423 20.26 -8.30 -6.55
CA GLY A 423 19.46 -9.52 -6.66
C GLY A 423 19.52 -10.17 -8.04
N GLN A 424 18.80 -11.28 -8.20
CA GLN A 424 18.70 -11.99 -9.49
C GLN A 424 17.66 -11.39 -10.45
N ALA A 425 16.88 -10.40 -10.01
CA ALA A 425 15.83 -9.81 -10.81
C ALA A 425 16.36 -8.60 -11.58
N SER A 426 16.05 -8.49 -12.88
CA SER A 426 16.31 -7.23 -13.59
C SER A 426 15.43 -6.13 -13.01
N THR A 427 15.97 -4.92 -12.91
CA THR A 427 15.24 -3.77 -12.37
C THR A 427 15.21 -2.64 -13.38
N ILE A 428 14.02 -2.32 -13.87
CA ILE A 428 13.79 -1.23 -14.82
C ILE A 428 12.99 -0.13 -14.14
N LEU A 429 13.47 1.11 -14.21
CA LEU A 429 12.74 2.29 -13.74
C LEU A 429 12.37 3.15 -14.93
N THR A 430 11.12 3.59 -14.99
CA THR A 430 10.65 4.53 -16.00
C THR A 430 9.84 5.66 -15.37
N SER A 431 10.07 6.89 -15.82
CA SER A 431 9.21 8.04 -15.51
C SER A 431 9.42 9.18 -16.51
N ALA A 432 8.54 10.18 -16.48
CA ALA A 432 8.71 11.40 -17.24
C ALA A 432 9.86 12.30 -16.75
N THR A 433 10.28 12.14 -15.49
CA THR A 433 11.31 12.97 -14.85
C THR A 433 12.19 12.11 -13.95
N LEU A 434 13.34 11.66 -14.44
CA LEU A 434 14.35 10.92 -13.68
C LEU A 434 15.73 11.60 -13.74
N ALA A 435 16.10 12.15 -14.89
CA ALA A 435 17.34 12.86 -15.11
C ALA A 435 17.21 14.33 -14.66
N THR A 436 18.33 14.89 -14.20
CA THR A 436 18.45 16.32 -13.99
C THR A 436 18.97 17.00 -15.27
N ALA A 437 19.19 18.33 -15.22
CA ALA A 437 19.60 19.10 -16.39
C ALA A 437 20.84 18.47 -17.07
N GLY A 438 20.75 18.25 -18.40
CA GLY A 438 21.84 17.67 -19.17
C GLY A 438 21.86 16.13 -19.23
N ALA A 439 20.71 15.47 -19.08
CA ALA A 439 20.58 14.01 -19.14
C ALA A 439 21.29 13.27 -18.00
N ASP A 440 21.48 13.93 -16.84
CA ASP A 440 22.25 13.38 -15.73
C ASP A 440 21.36 12.60 -14.75
N PHE A 441 21.53 11.27 -14.73
CA PHE A 441 20.86 10.36 -13.79
C PHE A 441 21.58 10.22 -12.44
N SER A 442 22.69 10.93 -12.19
CA SER A 442 23.51 10.75 -10.98
C SER A 442 22.74 10.90 -9.67
N LEU A 443 21.76 11.82 -9.62
CA LEU A 443 20.94 12.04 -8.43
C LEU A 443 20.09 10.81 -8.07
N ILE A 444 19.36 10.26 -9.04
CA ILE A 444 18.52 9.09 -8.79
C ILE A 444 19.35 7.83 -8.56
N LYS A 445 20.49 7.69 -9.25
CA LYS A 445 21.44 6.59 -9.02
C LYS A 445 21.94 6.58 -7.58
N SER A 446 22.41 7.72 -7.10
CA SER A 446 22.90 7.87 -5.72
C SER A 446 21.81 7.62 -4.69
N ARG A 447 20.58 8.07 -4.93
CA ARG A 447 19.48 7.95 -3.95
C ARG A 447 18.93 6.52 -3.86
N LEU A 448 18.94 5.79 -4.97
CA LEU A 448 18.36 4.44 -5.04
C LEU A 448 19.40 3.33 -5.02
N GLY A 449 20.69 3.63 -5.13
CA GLY A 449 21.78 2.68 -4.95
C GLY A 449 22.24 1.99 -6.24
N PHE A 450 22.01 2.61 -7.39
CA PHE A 450 22.49 2.10 -8.67
C PHE A 450 23.97 2.45 -8.86
N ASP A 451 24.80 1.45 -9.17
CA ASP A 451 26.21 1.65 -9.50
C ASP A 451 26.39 2.05 -10.97
N GLU A 452 26.14 1.11 -11.88
CA GLU A 452 26.33 1.27 -13.33
C GLU A 452 25.10 0.75 -14.10
N PRO A 453 23.92 1.38 -13.94
CA PRO A 453 22.75 1.01 -14.74
C PRO A 453 22.93 1.45 -16.19
N VAL A 454 22.22 0.81 -17.09
CA VAL A 454 22.00 1.36 -18.42
C VAL A 454 21.09 2.59 -18.28
N GLU A 455 21.42 3.68 -18.97
CA GLU A 455 20.67 4.94 -18.91
C GLU A 455 20.13 5.28 -20.29
N LEU A 456 18.85 5.66 -20.35
CA LEU A 456 18.19 6.06 -21.59
C LEU A 456 17.29 7.27 -21.33
N GLN A 457 17.62 8.41 -21.94
CA GLN A 457 16.76 9.58 -21.97
C GLN A 457 16.09 9.70 -23.34
N LEU A 458 14.76 9.74 -23.34
CA LEU A 458 13.93 9.86 -24.54
C LEU A 458 13.21 11.20 -24.53
N GLY A 459 13.34 11.94 -25.63
CA GLY A 459 12.55 13.15 -25.85
C GLY A 459 11.04 12.87 -25.87
N SER A 460 10.23 13.92 -25.67
CA SER A 460 8.78 13.82 -25.81
C SER A 460 8.39 13.99 -27.29
N PRO A 461 7.61 13.07 -27.88
CA PRO A 461 7.05 13.26 -29.22
C PRO A 461 5.86 14.23 -29.23
N PHE A 462 5.43 14.71 -28.06
CA PHE A 462 4.27 15.58 -27.93
C PHE A 462 4.55 16.98 -28.49
N ASP A 463 3.71 17.45 -29.43
CA ASP A 463 3.79 18.79 -30.02
C ASP A 463 3.25 19.84 -29.02
N TYR A 464 4.03 20.13 -27.97
CA TYR A 464 3.68 21.13 -26.96
C TYR A 464 3.28 22.48 -27.58
N PRO A 465 3.98 23.02 -28.59
CA PRO A 465 3.60 24.29 -29.21
C PRO A 465 2.18 24.31 -29.79
N ARG A 466 1.68 23.19 -30.34
CA ARG A 466 0.35 23.13 -30.96
C ARG A 466 -0.73 22.57 -30.06
N GLN A 467 -0.38 21.69 -29.13
CA GLN A 467 -1.34 20.90 -28.35
C GLN A 467 -1.42 21.30 -26.88
N MET A 468 -0.55 22.20 -26.40
CA MET A 468 -0.58 22.73 -25.04
C MET A 468 -0.80 24.25 -25.04
N ARG A 469 -1.67 24.73 -24.15
CA ARG A 469 -1.77 26.16 -23.81
C ARG A 469 -1.48 26.31 -22.33
N ALA A 470 -0.32 26.85 -21.99
CA ALA A 470 0.03 27.23 -20.62
C ALA A 470 -0.55 28.60 -20.29
N TRP A 471 -1.17 28.72 -19.13
CA TRP A 471 -1.56 30.00 -18.55
C TRP A 471 -0.71 30.21 -17.31
N VAL A 472 0.08 31.27 -17.29
CA VAL A 472 0.85 31.68 -16.12
C VAL A 472 0.12 32.87 -15.52
N ASP A 473 -0.21 32.79 -14.23
CA ASP A 473 -0.79 33.92 -13.53
C ASP A 473 0.23 35.06 -13.50
N SER A 474 -0.17 36.25 -13.94
CA SER A 474 0.73 37.41 -14.03
C SER A 474 1.27 37.90 -12.68
N THR A 475 0.75 37.35 -11.56
CA THR A 475 1.22 37.62 -10.20
C THR A 475 2.18 36.55 -9.67
N MET A 476 2.46 35.48 -10.44
CA MET A 476 3.55 34.56 -10.08
C MET A 476 4.90 35.30 -10.15
N PRO A 477 5.73 35.19 -9.09
CA PRO A 477 6.98 35.93 -8.96
C PRO A 477 8.06 35.52 -9.97
#